data_AF-A0A9E5KY58-F1
#
_entry.id   AF-A0A9E5KY58-F1
#
_cell.length_a   1.000
_cell.length_b   1.000
_cell.length_c   1.000
_cell.angle_alpha   90.00
_cell.angle_beta   90.00
_cell.angle_gamma   90.00
#
_symmetry.space_group_name_H-M   'P 1'
#
loop_
_entity.id
_entity.type
_entity.pdbx_description
1 polymer ?
#
loop_
_entity_poly.entity_id
_entity_poly.type
_entity_poly.pdbx_seq_one_letter_code
_entity_poly.pdbx_strand_id
1 'polypeptide(L)'
;MTANELRQKFIDFFVSKNHVQISGASLIPENDPTVLFTTAGMHPLVPYILGSDHPSGTRLTDYQKCIRTGDIEAVGDPHHLTFFEMLGNWSLGDYFKKEAIAYSYEFLTEVLGLDVFQLSVTVFAGDESVPRDDEAAATWESYGIPKERIYFLPREDNWWGPAGETGPCGPDSEMFIDTGRSACSPDCRPGCHCGKYFEIWNDVFMGYKKNSDGTYEEMERKCVDTGMGIERTIAVLQGKKSVYETEVFKPIISEIEQLAKKQYGTQEDDDISIRILADHVRTSVFILGDQRGVAPSNVGQGYILRRLIRRAVRHGHKLGIEGSFLGPLSLVVLDLYHEAYPELLENKDFILKELALEEAKFSETLAKGER
;
A
#
# COMPACT_ATOMS: atom_id res chain seq x y z
N MET A 1 8.85 -3.32 -16.88
CA MET A 1 7.82 -3.50 -15.85
C MET A 1 7.43 -2.14 -15.32
N THR A 2 6.40 -1.58 -15.92
CA THR A 2 5.67 -0.42 -15.42
C THR A 2 4.58 -0.87 -14.43
N ALA A 3 3.98 0.07 -13.68
CA ALA A 3 2.85 -0.18 -12.82
C ALA A 3 1.66 -0.79 -13.58
N ASN A 4 1.34 -0.28 -14.78
CA ASN A 4 0.27 -0.83 -15.63
C ASN A 4 0.59 -2.27 -16.06
N GLU A 5 1.84 -2.56 -16.46
CA GLU A 5 2.26 -3.92 -16.79
C GLU A 5 2.16 -4.87 -15.60
N LEU A 6 2.52 -4.41 -14.40
CA LEU A 6 2.43 -5.22 -13.17
C LEU A 6 0.97 -5.52 -12.80
N ARG A 7 0.08 -4.52 -12.84
CA ARG A 7 -1.37 -4.73 -12.61
C ARG A 7 -1.92 -5.78 -13.57
N GLN A 8 -1.65 -5.62 -14.87
CA GLN A 8 -2.18 -6.54 -15.88
C GLN A 8 -1.64 -7.97 -15.69
N LYS A 9 -0.33 -8.12 -15.48
CA LYS A 9 0.29 -9.44 -15.22
C LYS A 9 -0.31 -10.13 -14.00
N PHE A 10 -0.54 -9.38 -12.92
CA PHE A 10 -1.12 -9.92 -11.68
C PHE A 10 -2.56 -10.38 -11.90
N ILE A 11 -3.39 -9.54 -12.50
CA ILE A 11 -4.78 -9.88 -12.80
C ILE A 11 -4.85 -11.08 -13.75
N ASP A 12 -4.11 -11.06 -14.86
CA ASP A 12 -4.09 -12.17 -15.84
C ASP A 12 -3.65 -13.49 -15.18
N PHE A 13 -2.64 -13.42 -14.31
CA PHE A 13 -2.17 -14.58 -13.57
C PHE A 13 -3.28 -15.16 -12.68
N PHE A 14 -3.91 -14.37 -11.81
CA PHE A 14 -4.93 -14.90 -10.91
C PHE A 14 -6.21 -15.30 -11.63
N VAL A 15 -6.59 -14.63 -12.73
CA VAL A 15 -7.67 -15.07 -13.62
C VAL A 15 -7.35 -16.44 -14.22
N SER A 16 -6.11 -16.70 -14.63
CA SER A 16 -5.69 -18.04 -15.09
C SER A 16 -5.78 -19.12 -13.99
N LYS A 17 -5.79 -18.72 -12.71
CA LYS A 17 -6.01 -19.58 -11.54
C LYS A 17 -7.47 -19.60 -11.07
N ASN A 18 -8.41 -19.25 -11.95
CA ASN A 18 -9.86 -19.20 -11.70
C ASN A 18 -10.31 -18.15 -10.68
N HIS A 19 -9.53 -17.09 -10.45
CA HIS A 19 -10.03 -15.94 -9.70
C HIS A 19 -10.88 -15.05 -10.62
N VAL A 20 -11.94 -14.49 -10.08
CA VAL A 20 -12.72 -13.46 -10.78
C VAL A 20 -12.14 -12.10 -10.44
N GLN A 21 -11.79 -11.33 -11.48
CA GLN A 21 -11.42 -9.93 -11.28
C GLN A 21 -12.66 -9.16 -10.80
N ILE A 22 -12.56 -8.55 -9.62
CA ILE A 22 -13.56 -7.61 -9.11
C ILE A 22 -13.05 -6.18 -9.31
N SER A 23 -13.96 -5.20 -9.21
CA SER A 23 -13.57 -3.80 -9.17
C SER A 23 -13.05 -3.45 -7.78
N GLY A 24 -11.90 -2.77 -7.70
CA GLY A 24 -11.47 -2.15 -6.46
C GLY A 24 -12.54 -1.17 -5.93
N ALA A 25 -12.61 -1.03 -4.61
CA ALA A 25 -13.59 -0.18 -3.96
C ALA A 25 -13.15 1.30 -3.88
N SER A 26 -14.10 2.16 -3.50
CA SER A 26 -13.85 3.56 -3.16
C SER A 26 -12.80 3.69 -2.04
N LEU A 27 -12.00 4.76 -2.09
CA LEU A 27 -11.14 5.16 -0.98
C LEU A 27 -11.92 5.52 0.29
N ILE A 28 -13.20 5.84 0.14
CA ILE A 28 -14.10 6.19 1.24
C ILE A 28 -15.00 4.98 1.53
N PRO A 29 -14.86 4.34 2.70
CA PRO A 29 -15.66 3.18 3.09
C PRO A 29 -17.15 3.50 3.16
N GLU A 30 -18.02 2.61 2.66
CA GLU A 30 -19.47 2.84 2.63
C GLU A 30 -20.14 2.58 3.98
N ASN A 31 -19.74 1.49 4.65
CA ASN A 31 -20.45 0.96 5.82
C ASN A 31 -19.51 0.69 7.01
N ASP A 32 -18.35 1.36 7.05
CA ASP A 32 -17.40 1.20 8.16
C ASP A 32 -17.11 2.55 8.83
N PRO A 33 -17.70 2.85 10.00
CA PRO A 33 -17.45 4.08 10.73
C PRO A 33 -16.11 4.07 11.49
N THR A 34 -15.40 2.93 11.55
CA THR A 34 -14.19 2.77 12.36
C THR A 34 -12.92 3.20 11.63
N VAL A 35 -12.95 3.24 10.29
CA VAL A 35 -11.82 3.66 9.45
C VAL A 35 -12.16 4.90 8.63
N LEU A 36 -11.20 5.82 8.48
CA LEU A 36 -11.37 7.02 7.66
C LEU A 36 -11.22 6.73 6.16
N PHE A 37 -10.34 5.81 5.77
CA PHE A 37 -10.12 5.45 4.38
C PHE A 37 -9.95 3.95 4.25
N THR A 38 -10.17 3.43 3.05
CA THR A 38 -9.79 2.07 2.67
C THR A 38 -8.27 1.94 2.76
N THR A 39 -7.74 1.11 3.66
CA THR A 39 -6.28 1.00 3.92
C THR A 39 -5.65 -0.27 3.35
N ALA A 40 -6.49 -1.22 2.90
CA ALA A 40 -6.10 -2.50 2.30
C ALA A 40 -7.21 -3.02 1.37
N GLY A 41 -6.84 -3.92 0.44
CA GLY A 41 -7.79 -4.60 -0.47
C GLY A 41 -8.83 -5.45 0.24
N MET A 42 -8.53 -5.92 1.45
CA MET A 42 -9.44 -6.76 2.25
C MET A 42 -10.62 -6.00 2.86
N HIS A 43 -10.51 -4.68 3.05
CA HIS A 43 -11.52 -3.89 3.77
C HIS A 43 -12.94 -4.04 3.19
N PRO A 44 -13.14 -3.92 1.86
CA PRO A 44 -14.46 -4.14 1.26
C PRO A 44 -14.92 -5.59 1.32
N LEU A 45 -13.99 -6.52 1.57
CA LEU A 45 -14.23 -7.96 1.58
C LEU A 45 -14.49 -8.54 2.97
N VAL A 46 -14.36 -7.74 4.04
CA VAL A 46 -14.58 -8.15 5.43
C VAL A 46 -15.87 -8.95 5.64
N PRO A 47 -17.05 -8.55 5.11
CA PRO A 47 -18.28 -9.33 5.30
C PRO A 47 -18.22 -10.76 4.76
N TYR A 48 -17.45 -10.98 3.69
CA TYR A 48 -17.32 -12.27 3.03
C TYR A 48 -16.24 -13.13 3.70
N ILE A 49 -15.15 -12.51 4.17
CA ILE A 49 -14.16 -13.15 5.03
C ILE A 49 -14.81 -13.63 6.34
N LEU A 50 -15.78 -12.86 6.86
CA LEU A 50 -16.58 -13.19 8.05
C LEU A 50 -17.57 -14.35 7.84
N GLY A 51 -17.81 -14.79 6.61
CA GLY A 51 -18.69 -15.93 6.35
C GLY A 51 -19.83 -15.68 5.37
N SER A 52 -20.02 -14.46 4.87
CA SER A 52 -21.00 -14.22 3.80
C SER A 52 -20.51 -14.76 2.45
N ASP A 53 -21.43 -15.06 1.55
CA ASP A 53 -21.09 -15.41 0.17
C ASP A 53 -20.86 -14.15 -0.67
N HIS A 54 -19.79 -14.12 -1.45
CA HIS A 54 -19.53 -13.04 -2.39
C HIS A 54 -20.22 -13.34 -3.73
N PRO A 55 -20.90 -12.37 -4.37
CA PRO A 55 -21.66 -12.59 -5.61
C PRO A 55 -20.81 -13.11 -6.78
N SER A 56 -19.52 -12.79 -6.80
CA SER A 56 -18.57 -13.25 -7.82
C SER A 56 -17.89 -14.59 -7.50
N GLY A 57 -18.28 -15.29 -6.43
CA GLY A 57 -17.73 -16.60 -6.06
C GLY A 57 -16.67 -16.55 -4.96
N THR A 58 -15.86 -17.60 -4.86
CA THR A 58 -14.95 -17.85 -3.72
C THR A 58 -13.50 -17.46 -3.97
N ARG A 59 -13.12 -17.15 -5.22
CA ARG A 59 -11.77 -16.74 -5.61
C ARG A 59 -11.83 -15.38 -6.29
N LEU A 60 -11.22 -14.37 -5.70
CA LEU A 60 -11.33 -12.97 -6.17
C LEU A 60 -9.94 -12.35 -6.35
N THR A 61 -9.80 -11.40 -7.27
CA THR A 61 -8.57 -10.62 -7.40
C THR A 61 -8.86 -9.19 -7.85
N ASP A 62 -8.08 -8.21 -7.40
CA ASP A 62 -8.15 -6.83 -7.88
C ASP A 62 -6.83 -6.07 -7.67
N TYR A 63 -6.90 -4.77 -7.95
CA TYR A 63 -6.00 -3.78 -7.38
C TYR A 63 -6.80 -2.69 -6.67
N GLN A 64 -6.50 -2.46 -5.39
CA GLN A 64 -7.19 -1.52 -4.52
C GLN A 64 -6.39 -0.23 -4.35
N LYS A 65 -7.08 0.91 -4.47
CA LYS A 65 -6.60 2.22 -4.01
C LYS A 65 -6.57 2.23 -2.48
N CYS A 66 -5.42 2.50 -1.86
CA CYS A 66 -5.28 2.49 -0.41
C CYS A 66 -4.76 3.83 0.12
N ILE A 67 -5.26 4.25 1.28
CA ILE A 67 -4.70 5.36 2.05
C ILE A 67 -4.38 4.90 3.48
N ARG A 68 -3.14 5.07 3.91
CA ARG A 68 -2.70 4.81 5.29
C ARG A 68 -2.34 6.11 5.99
N THR A 69 -3.20 6.55 6.90
CA THR A 69 -2.99 7.80 7.65
C THR A 69 -1.88 7.68 8.69
N GLY A 70 -1.58 6.47 9.16
CA GLY A 70 -0.47 6.19 10.07
C GLY A 70 0.90 6.49 9.45
N ASP A 71 1.01 6.37 8.12
CA ASP A 71 2.28 6.54 7.40
C ASP A 71 2.58 8.00 7.06
N ILE A 72 1.63 8.93 7.27
CA ILE A 72 1.75 10.34 6.90
C ILE A 72 3.02 10.98 7.48
N GLU A 73 3.42 10.65 8.69
CA GLU A 73 4.63 11.22 9.30
C GLU A 73 5.93 10.61 8.75
N ALA A 74 5.89 9.37 8.24
CA ALA A 74 7.03 8.69 7.63
C ALA A 74 7.25 9.10 6.17
N VAL A 75 6.22 9.60 5.48
CA VAL A 75 6.32 10.14 4.12
C VAL A 75 7.42 11.21 4.04
N GLY A 76 8.31 11.03 3.07
CA GLY A 76 9.55 11.78 2.92
C GLY A 76 10.78 10.87 3.03
N ASP A 77 10.66 9.74 3.70
CA ASP A 77 11.61 8.65 3.55
C ASP A 77 11.52 8.01 2.15
N PRO A 78 12.41 7.08 1.76
CA PRO A 78 12.42 6.57 0.38
C PRO A 78 11.32 5.53 0.07
N HIS A 79 10.40 5.22 0.99
CA HIS A 79 9.69 3.94 1.00
C HIS A 79 8.19 4.03 1.40
N HIS A 80 7.82 4.96 2.28
CA HIS A 80 6.46 5.13 2.77
C HIS A 80 5.67 6.12 1.92
N LEU A 81 4.39 5.82 1.76
CA LEU A 81 3.44 6.56 0.95
C LEU A 81 2.14 6.74 1.73
N THR A 82 1.46 7.88 1.55
CA THR A 82 0.12 8.05 2.12
C THR A 82 -0.90 7.29 1.29
N PHE A 83 -0.89 7.53 -0.03
CA PHE A 83 -1.66 6.79 -1.02
C PHE A 83 -0.76 5.77 -1.70
N PHE A 84 -1.23 4.56 -1.89
CA PHE A 84 -0.56 3.53 -2.68
C PHE A 84 -1.59 2.56 -3.26
N GLU A 85 -1.14 1.69 -4.16
CA GLU A 85 -1.99 0.66 -4.74
C GLU A 85 -1.59 -0.72 -4.25
N MET A 86 -2.58 -1.53 -3.90
CA MET A 86 -2.40 -2.88 -3.40
C MET A 86 -3.03 -3.88 -4.36
N LEU A 87 -2.23 -4.77 -4.93
CA LEU A 87 -2.69 -5.92 -5.69
C LEU A 87 -3.09 -7.02 -4.70
N GLY A 88 -4.30 -7.57 -4.84
CA GLY A 88 -4.83 -8.55 -3.90
C GLY A 88 -5.44 -9.76 -4.59
N ASN A 89 -5.29 -10.93 -3.96
CA ASN A 89 -6.05 -12.13 -4.27
C ASN A 89 -6.66 -12.70 -2.99
N TRP A 90 -7.87 -13.24 -3.12
CA TRP A 90 -8.62 -13.76 -1.99
C TRP A 90 -9.13 -15.16 -2.26
N SER A 91 -8.98 -16.01 -1.25
CA SER A 91 -9.71 -17.27 -1.12
C SER A 91 -10.74 -17.11 -0.01
N LEU A 92 -12.02 -17.28 -0.33
CA LEU A 92 -13.12 -17.14 0.61
C LEU A 92 -13.68 -18.51 0.99
N GLY A 93 -12.88 -19.33 1.68
CA GLY A 93 -13.27 -20.70 2.05
C GLY A 93 -12.98 -21.77 1.00
N ASP A 94 -12.00 -21.54 0.10
CA ASP A 94 -11.67 -22.45 -1.00
C ASP A 94 -10.29 -23.10 -0.79
N TYR A 95 -9.22 -22.38 -1.15
CA TYR A 95 -7.84 -22.78 -0.88
C TYR A 95 -7.25 -22.05 0.34
N PHE A 96 -6.11 -22.53 0.84
CA PHE A 96 -5.42 -21.95 2.01
C PHE A 96 -3.90 -21.90 1.79
N LYS A 97 -3.11 -21.94 2.87
CA LYS A 97 -1.65 -21.76 2.93
C LYS A 97 -0.87 -22.33 1.75
N LYS A 98 -0.95 -23.65 1.52
CA LYS A 98 -0.11 -24.33 0.52
C LYS A 98 -0.31 -23.79 -0.89
N GLU A 99 -1.55 -23.60 -1.30
CA GLU A 99 -1.89 -23.11 -2.64
C GLU A 99 -1.67 -21.60 -2.75
N ALA A 100 -1.92 -20.83 -1.69
CA ALA A 100 -1.60 -19.40 -1.65
C ALA A 100 -0.10 -19.17 -1.85
N ILE A 101 0.74 -19.84 -1.06
CA ILE A 101 2.21 -19.76 -1.18
C ILE A 101 2.68 -20.25 -2.55
N ALA A 102 2.05 -21.29 -3.11
CA ALA A 102 2.36 -21.77 -4.46
C ALA A 102 2.13 -20.68 -5.51
N TYR A 103 1.01 -19.96 -5.43
CA TYR A 103 0.70 -18.86 -6.35
C TYR A 103 1.63 -17.67 -6.15
N SER A 104 1.93 -17.30 -4.91
CA SER A 104 2.88 -16.24 -4.59
C SER A 104 4.28 -16.57 -5.13
N TYR A 105 4.75 -17.80 -4.93
CA TYR A 105 6.02 -18.28 -5.49
C TYR A 105 6.04 -18.24 -7.02
N GLU A 106 5.03 -18.83 -7.68
CA GLU A 106 4.94 -18.89 -9.15
C GLU A 106 4.90 -17.49 -9.75
N PHE A 107 4.12 -16.58 -9.17
CA PHE A 107 4.05 -15.21 -9.65
C PHE A 107 5.40 -14.48 -9.51
N LEU A 108 6.01 -14.53 -8.32
CA LEU A 108 7.28 -13.84 -8.06
C LEU A 108 8.42 -14.38 -8.93
N THR A 109 8.51 -15.70 -9.10
CA THR A 109 9.66 -16.33 -9.78
C THR A 109 9.42 -16.54 -11.27
N GLU A 110 8.27 -17.06 -11.69
CA GLU A 110 8.02 -17.39 -13.10
C GLU A 110 7.46 -16.20 -13.89
N VAL A 111 6.58 -15.39 -13.29
CA VAL A 111 5.93 -14.25 -13.99
C VAL A 111 6.76 -12.97 -13.92
N LEU A 112 7.34 -12.68 -12.75
CA LEU A 112 8.18 -11.50 -12.53
C LEU A 112 9.68 -11.78 -12.73
N GLY A 113 10.10 -13.05 -12.71
CA GLY A 113 11.49 -13.42 -12.98
C GLY A 113 12.45 -13.17 -11.82
N LEU A 114 11.95 -13.06 -10.58
CA LEU A 114 12.82 -12.92 -9.40
C LEU A 114 13.55 -14.23 -9.13
N ASP A 115 14.85 -14.13 -8.82
CA ASP A 115 15.61 -15.29 -8.38
C ASP A 115 15.15 -15.67 -6.96
N VAL A 116 14.87 -16.96 -6.75
CA VAL A 116 14.50 -17.53 -5.44
C VAL A 116 15.49 -17.15 -4.34
N PHE A 117 16.78 -17.01 -4.66
CA PHE A 117 17.81 -16.62 -3.69
C PHE A 117 17.78 -15.13 -3.30
N GLN A 118 17.00 -14.31 -3.99
CA GLN A 118 16.74 -12.92 -3.61
C GLN A 118 15.61 -12.78 -2.60
N LEU A 119 14.74 -13.80 -2.50
CA LEU A 119 13.59 -13.81 -1.61
C LEU A 119 14.00 -14.18 -0.19
N SER A 120 13.53 -13.39 0.76
CA SER A 120 13.42 -13.79 2.17
C SER A 120 11.94 -13.80 2.52
N VAL A 121 11.51 -14.76 3.34
CA VAL A 121 10.12 -14.86 3.77
C VAL A 121 10.03 -14.88 5.29
N THR A 122 8.94 -14.34 5.81
CA THR A 122 8.62 -14.40 7.24
C THR A 122 7.40 -15.30 7.45
N VAL A 123 7.31 -15.91 8.63
CA VAL A 123 6.21 -16.75 9.06
C VAL A 123 6.00 -16.59 10.56
N PHE A 124 4.79 -16.84 11.04
CA PHE A 124 4.46 -16.67 12.45
C PHE A 124 5.24 -17.64 13.37
N ALA A 125 5.96 -17.08 14.35
CA ALA A 125 6.78 -17.82 15.32
C ALA A 125 5.98 -18.63 16.34
N GLY A 126 4.66 -18.40 16.44
CA GLY A 126 3.84 -18.96 17.50
C GLY A 126 3.99 -18.20 18.81
N ASP A 127 3.05 -18.45 19.72
CA ASP A 127 3.10 -18.03 21.11
C ASP A 127 2.30 -18.99 22.00
N GLU A 128 1.99 -18.59 23.23
CA GLU A 128 1.24 -19.41 24.19
C GLU A 128 -0.19 -19.72 23.73
N SER A 129 -0.76 -18.91 22.81
CA SER A 129 -2.15 -19.01 22.36
C SER A 129 -2.29 -19.74 21.02
N VAL A 130 -1.34 -19.56 20.12
CA VAL A 130 -1.41 -20.09 18.76
C VAL A 130 -0.07 -20.73 18.37
N PRO A 131 -0.07 -21.96 17.82
CA PRO A 131 1.16 -22.63 17.45
C PRO A 131 1.93 -21.89 16.35
N ARG A 132 3.23 -22.18 16.28
CA ARG A 132 4.11 -21.74 15.22
C ARG A 132 3.63 -22.23 13.85
N ASP A 133 3.80 -21.42 12.81
CA ASP A 133 3.35 -21.75 11.45
C ASP A 133 4.38 -22.61 10.68
N ASP A 134 4.55 -23.84 11.13
CA ASP A 134 5.45 -24.82 10.48
C ASP A 134 4.96 -25.25 9.09
N GLU A 135 3.67 -25.12 8.79
CA GLU A 135 3.10 -25.45 7.47
C GLU A 135 3.57 -24.45 6.41
N ALA A 136 3.48 -23.15 6.69
CA ALA A 136 3.96 -22.12 5.78
C ALA A 136 5.47 -22.24 5.55
N ALA A 137 6.25 -22.42 6.63
CA ALA A 137 7.69 -22.59 6.56
C ALA A 137 8.11 -23.80 5.69
N ALA A 138 7.50 -24.96 5.91
CA ALA A 138 7.79 -26.16 5.14
C ALA A 138 7.38 -26.02 3.66
N THR A 139 6.31 -25.28 3.39
CA THR A 139 5.87 -25.00 2.02
C THR A 139 6.90 -24.15 1.28
N TRP A 140 7.34 -23.03 1.87
CA TRP A 140 8.41 -22.21 1.28
C TRP A 140 9.72 -22.95 1.09
N GLU A 141 10.14 -23.77 2.06
CA GLU A 141 11.33 -24.61 1.94
C GLU A 141 11.22 -25.58 0.74
N SER A 142 10.02 -26.15 0.51
CA SER A 142 9.79 -27.07 -0.61
C SER A 142 9.93 -26.41 -1.99
N TYR A 143 9.78 -25.10 -2.08
CA TYR A 143 10.01 -24.29 -3.28
C TYR A 143 11.46 -23.81 -3.44
N GLY A 144 12.35 -24.22 -2.53
CA GLY A 144 13.79 -23.96 -2.62
C GLY A 144 14.24 -22.67 -1.92
N ILE A 145 13.38 -22.01 -1.14
CA ILE A 145 13.81 -20.90 -0.28
C ILE A 145 14.77 -21.46 0.79
N PRO A 146 16.00 -20.94 0.92
CA PRO A 146 16.95 -21.41 1.93
C PRO A 146 16.42 -21.19 3.35
N LYS A 147 16.69 -22.13 4.27
CA LYS A 147 16.22 -22.06 5.67
C LYS A 147 16.63 -20.78 6.38
N GLU A 148 17.84 -20.31 6.12
CA GLU A 148 18.38 -19.07 6.67
C GLU A 148 17.66 -17.80 6.19
N ARG A 149 16.79 -17.93 5.17
CA ARG A 149 15.94 -16.87 4.61
C ARG A 149 14.46 -17.05 4.97
N ILE A 150 14.11 -18.06 5.75
CA ILE A 150 12.78 -18.28 6.32
C ILE A 150 12.83 -17.85 7.80
N TYR A 151 12.26 -16.70 8.11
CA TYR A 151 12.32 -16.10 9.43
C TYR A 151 11.02 -16.34 10.20
N PHE A 152 11.13 -16.92 11.39
CA PHE A 152 10.00 -16.98 12.32
C PHE A 152 9.95 -15.70 13.15
N LEU A 153 8.90 -14.88 13.00
CA LEU A 153 8.76 -13.60 13.71
C LEU A 153 7.57 -13.60 14.68
N PRO A 154 7.62 -12.79 15.76
CA PRO A 154 6.56 -12.71 16.76
C PRO A 154 5.24 -12.18 16.20
N ARG A 155 4.19 -12.24 17.02
CA ARG A 155 2.83 -11.77 16.69
C ARG A 155 2.77 -10.32 16.23
N GLU A 156 3.64 -9.45 16.75
CA GLU A 156 3.69 -8.05 16.34
C GLU A 156 4.09 -7.86 14.87
N ASP A 157 4.83 -8.82 14.31
CA ASP A 157 5.30 -8.79 12.93
C ASP A 157 4.45 -9.71 12.04
N ASN A 158 4.16 -10.94 12.47
CA ASN A 158 3.49 -11.96 11.65
C ASN A 158 2.11 -12.39 12.17
N TRP A 159 1.23 -11.42 12.38
CA TRP A 159 -0.16 -11.68 12.71
C TRP A 159 -1.05 -10.53 12.27
N TRP A 160 -2.12 -10.87 11.55
CA TRP A 160 -3.07 -9.87 11.08
C TRP A 160 -4.41 -9.96 11.82
N GLY A 161 -4.85 -8.82 12.32
CA GLY A 161 -6.18 -8.61 12.88
C GLY A 161 -6.39 -9.15 14.32
N PRO A 162 -7.65 -9.19 14.78
CA PRO A 162 -8.85 -8.74 14.05
C PRO A 162 -8.88 -7.22 13.83
N ALA A 163 -9.68 -6.77 12.86
CA ALA A 163 -9.88 -5.33 12.61
C ALA A 163 -10.55 -4.59 13.78
N GLY A 164 -11.26 -5.31 14.66
CA GLY A 164 -11.89 -4.79 15.88
C GLY A 164 -11.38 -5.47 17.15
N GLU A 165 -12.15 -5.43 18.23
CA GLU A 165 -11.78 -6.13 19.48
C GLU A 165 -11.87 -7.66 19.35
N THR A 166 -12.73 -8.14 18.46
CA THR A 166 -13.02 -9.54 18.16
C THR A 166 -13.18 -9.75 16.66
N GLY A 167 -13.08 -11.00 16.19
CA GLY A 167 -13.32 -11.36 14.79
C GLY A 167 -12.22 -12.20 14.15
N PRO A 168 -12.32 -12.47 12.84
CA PRO A 168 -11.32 -13.22 12.07
C PRO A 168 -9.95 -12.56 12.10
N CYS A 169 -8.94 -13.39 12.19
CA CYS A 169 -7.53 -13.04 12.27
C CYS A 169 -6.70 -14.28 11.93
N GLY A 170 -5.40 -14.11 11.81
CA GLY A 170 -4.53 -15.26 11.62
C GLY A 170 -3.06 -14.92 11.46
N PRO A 171 -2.22 -15.96 11.42
CA PRO A 171 -0.84 -15.80 11.01
C PRO A 171 -0.79 -15.37 9.56
N ASP A 172 0.30 -14.75 9.18
CA ASP A 172 0.59 -14.39 7.80
C ASP A 172 2.01 -14.81 7.41
N SER A 173 2.33 -14.67 6.13
CA SER A 173 3.66 -14.86 5.59
C SER A 173 3.97 -13.74 4.63
N GLU A 174 5.06 -13.02 4.89
CA GLU A 174 5.43 -11.86 4.09
C GLU A 174 6.69 -12.16 3.27
N MET A 175 6.74 -11.58 2.06
CA MET A 175 7.82 -11.73 1.10
C MET A 175 8.65 -10.45 1.05
N PHE A 176 9.95 -10.60 1.25
CA PHE A 176 10.92 -9.50 1.31
C PHE A 176 12.03 -9.64 0.29
N ILE A 177 12.52 -8.49 -0.17
CA ILE A 177 13.70 -8.37 -1.02
C ILE A 177 14.79 -7.57 -0.31
N ASP A 178 16.04 -8.03 -0.37
CA ASP A 178 17.18 -7.27 0.13
C ASP A 178 17.52 -6.11 -0.83
N THR A 179 17.50 -4.88 -0.30
CA THR A 179 17.78 -3.66 -1.07
C THR A 179 19.28 -3.40 -1.27
N GLY A 180 20.14 -4.24 -0.70
CA GLY A 180 21.60 -4.08 -0.71
C GLY A 180 22.12 -3.08 0.32
N ARG A 181 21.25 -2.50 1.17
CA ARG A 181 21.70 -1.67 2.31
C ARG A 181 22.47 -2.50 3.33
N SER A 182 23.35 -1.82 4.06
CA SER A 182 24.06 -2.40 5.20
C SER A 182 23.07 -2.79 6.29
N ALA A 183 23.32 -3.92 6.93
CA ALA A 183 22.57 -4.34 8.11
C ALA A 183 22.66 -3.28 9.23
N CYS A 184 21.55 -3.02 9.91
CA CYS A 184 21.53 -2.08 11.05
C CYS A 184 22.14 -2.67 12.33
N SER A 185 22.25 -3.99 12.40
CA SER A 185 22.82 -4.75 13.52
C SER A 185 23.21 -6.15 13.02
N PRO A 186 23.97 -6.94 13.82
CA PRO A 186 24.21 -8.35 13.53
C PRO A 186 22.92 -9.19 13.38
N ASP A 187 21.84 -8.78 14.05
CA ASP A 187 20.53 -9.45 14.05
C ASP A 187 19.53 -8.82 13.04
N CYS A 188 20.04 -8.05 12.06
CA CYS A 188 19.20 -7.42 11.06
C CYS A 188 18.48 -8.45 10.20
N ARG A 189 17.15 -8.34 10.15
CA ARG A 189 16.24 -9.30 9.51
C ARG A 189 15.08 -8.56 8.82
N PRO A 190 14.29 -9.26 7.98
CA PRO A 190 12.96 -8.79 7.59
C PRO A 190 12.14 -8.29 8.78
N GLY A 191 11.35 -7.23 8.57
CA GLY A 191 10.64 -6.49 9.64
C GLY A 191 11.43 -5.34 10.27
N CYS A 192 12.76 -5.24 10.08
CA CYS A 192 13.53 -4.10 10.59
C CYS A 192 13.29 -2.80 9.79
N HIS A 193 13.06 -1.68 10.48
CA HIS A 193 12.84 -0.36 9.87
C HIS A 193 14.07 0.30 9.20
N CYS A 194 15.19 -0.41 9.07
CA CYS A 194 16.42 0.13 8.46
C CYS A 194 16.37 0.25 6.93
N GLY A 195 15.33 -0.30 6.29
CA GLY A 195 15.17 -0.31 4.83
C GLY A 195 16.07 -1.32 4.11
N LYS A 196 16.75 -2.23 4.83
CA LYS A 196 17.51 -3.32 4.21
C LYS A 196 16.60 -4.35 3.53
N TYR A 197 15.48 -4.68 4.16
CA TYR A 197 14.52 -5.63 3.62
C TYR A 197 13.24 -4.89 3.27
N PHE A 198 12.76 -5.16 2.07
CA PHE A 198 11.62 -4.52 1.46
C PHE A 198 10.49 -5.52 1.31
N GLU A 199 9.47 -5.36 2.15
CA GLU A 199 8.23 -6.11 2.04
C GLU A 199 7.54 -5.74 0.74
N ILE A 200 7.36 -6.72 -0.13
CA ILE A 200 6.67 -6.54 -1.41
C ILE A 200 5.25 -7.10 -1.37
N TRP A 201 5.00 -8.16 -0.59
CA TRP A 201 3.74 -8.88 -0.57
C TRP A 201 3.53 -9.58 0.79
N ASN A 202 2.31 -9.56 1.31
CA ASN A 202 1.88 -10.30 2.49
C ASN A 202 0.72 -11.26 2.15
N ASP A 203 0.84 -12.53 2.55
CA ASP A 203 -0.20 -13.56 2.50
C ASP A 203 -0.76 -13.82 3.91
N VAL A 204 -1.95 -13.29 4.20
CA VAL A 204 -2.65 -13.47 5.48
C VAL A 204 -3.54 -14.71 5.44
N PHE A 205 -3.32 -15.61 6.41
CA PHE A 205 -4.03 -16.87 6.54
C PHE A 205 -5.11 -16.78 7.63
N MET A 206 -6.25 -16.18 7.28
CA MET A 206 -7.41 -16.03 8.16
C MET A 206 -7.98 -17.39 8.55
N GLY A 207 -7.55 -17.88 9.72
CA GLY A 207 -7.89 -19.21 10.22
C GLY A 207 -8.26 -19.22 11.70
N TYR A 208 -8.27 -18.07 12.36
CA TYR A 208 -8.62 -17.93 13.77
C TYR A 208 -9.66 -16.83 13.97
N LYS A 209 -10.45 -16.96 15.02
CA LYS A 209 -11.32 -15.90 15.52
C LYS A 209 -10.91 -15.53 16.93
N LYS A 210 -10.69 -14.24 17.16
CA LYS A 210 -10.48 -13.71 18.50
C LYS A 210 -11.82 -13.50 19.18
N ASN A 211 -11.97 -14.09 20.36
CA ASN A 211 -13.16 -13.99 21.20
C ASN A 211 -13.07 -12.79 22.15
N SER A 212 -14.22 -12.39 22.72
CA SER A 212 -14.30 -11.24 23.63
C SER A 212 -13.54 -11.41 24.94
N ASP A 213 -13.25 -12.65 25.33
CA ASP A 213 -12.42 -12.99 26.49
C ASP A 213 -10.91 -12.97 26.18
N GLY A 214 -10.53 -12.65 24.93
CA GLY A 214 -9.15 -12.60 24.46
C GLY A 214 -8.61 -13.93 23.94
N THR A 215 -9.38 -15.02 24.01
CA THR A 215 -8.96 -16.34 23.47
C THR A 215 -9.06 -16.38 21.94
N TYR A 216 -8.35 -17.33 21.32
CA TYR A 216 -8.38 -17.59 19.88
C TYR A 216 -8.94 -18.97 19.60
N GLU A 217 -9.95 -19.04 18.74
CA GLU A 217 -10.55 -20.29 18.27
C GLU A 217 -10.22 -20.52 16.79
N GLU A 218 -9.96 -21.77 16.38
CA GLU A 218 -9.74 -22.10 14.98
C GLU A 218 -11.07 -22.03 14.20
N MET A 219 -11.04 -21.45 13.01
CA MET A 219 -12.21 -21.30 12.15
C MET A 219 -12.36 -22.51 11.21
N GLU A 220 -13.61 -22.98 11.05
CA GLU A 220 -13.95 -23.99 10.04
C GLU A 220 -13.76 -23.47 8.61
N ARG A 221 -14.24 -22.25 8.35
CA ARG A 221 -14.04 -21.55 7.08
C ARG A 221 -12.72 -20.77 7.15
N LYS A 222 -11.73 -21.24 6.40
CA LYS A 222 -10.40 -20.60 6.30
C LYS A 222 -10.33 -19.75 5.05
N CYS A 223 -9.84 -18.52 5.18
CA CYS A 223 -9.73 -17.58 4.08
C CYS A 223 -8.28 -17.17 3.87
N VAL A 224 -7.94 -16.79 2.65
CA VAL A 224 -6.67 -16.15 2.30
C VAL A 224 -6.98 -14.72 1.89
N ASP A 225 -6.19 -13.80 2.41
CA ASP A 225 -6.17 -12.39 2.04
C ASP A 225 -4.72 -12.03 1.73
N THR A 226 -4.47 -11.45 0.56
CA THR A 226 -3.11 -11.03 0.20
C THR A 226 -3.06 -9.58 -0.21
N GLY A 227 -1.89 -8.96 -0.04
CA GLY A 227 -1.65 -7.59 -0.45
C GLY A 227 -0.21 -7.37 -0.93
N MET A 228 -0.05 -7.07 -2.21
CA MET A 228 1.23 -6.71 -2.84
C MET A 228 1.25 -5.23 -3.19
N GLY A 229 2.21 -4.48 -2.67
CA GLY A 229 2.33 -3.04 -2.95
C GLY A 229 2.92 -2.79 -4.34
N ILE A 230 2.20 -2.12 -5.24
CA ILE A 230 2.66 -1.86 -6.61
C ILE A 230 3.96 -1.07 -6.60
N GLU A 231 4.00 0.07 -5.91
CA GLU A 231 5.14 0.99 -5.94
C GLU A 231 6.42 0.38 -5.39
N ARG A 232 6.33 -0.42 -4.33
CA ARG A 232 7.47 -1.15 -3.78
C ARG A 232 7.95 -2.23 -4.75
N THR A 233 7.01 -2.99 -5.32
CA THR A 233 7.32 -4.10 -6.23
C THR A 233 8.02 -3.60 -7.50
N ILE A 234 7.49 -2.56 -8.16
CA ILE A 234 8.14 -1.99 -9.35
C ILE A 234 9.49 -1.34 -9.02
N ALA A 235 9.64 -0.71 -7.85
CA ALA A 235 10.92 -0.13 -7.42
C ALA A 235 11.98 -1.22 -7.32
N VAL A 236 11.66 -2.35 -6.68
CA VAL A 236 12.55 -3.50 -6.57
C VAL A 236 12.89 -4.08 -7.94
N LEU A 237 11.88 -4.36 -8.77
CA LEU A 237 12.06 -4.96 -10.10
C LEU A 237 12.90 -4.09 -11.04
N GLN A 238 12.85 -2.77 -10.85
CA GLN A 238 13.65 -1.80 -11.61
C GLN A 238 15.02 -1.50 -10.96
N GLY A 239 15.37 -2.16 -9.86
CA GLY A 239 16.61 -1.94 -9.12
C GLY A 239 16.73 -0.54 -8.51
N LYS A 240 15.59 0.07 -8.15
CA LYS A 240 15.51 1.40 -7.53
C LYS A 240 15.65 1.31 -6.03
N LYS A 241 16.25 2.35 -5.44
CA LYS A 241 16.46 2.45 -3.99
C LYS A 241 15.30 3.13 -3.27
N SER A 242 14.36 3.67 -4.04
CA SER A 242 13.27 4.49 -3.57
C SER A 242 12.05 4.30 -4.45
N VAL A 243 10.85 4.26 -3.86
CA VAL A 243 9.60 4.23 -4.63
C VAL A 243 9.44 5.48 -5.49
N TYR A 244 10.06 6.58 -5.08
CA TYR A 244 10.04 7.86 -5.78
C TYR A 244 10.90 7.90 -7.06
N GLU A 245 11.76 6.89 -7.29
CA GLU A 245 12.57 6.78 -8.52
C GLU A 245 11.86 6.02 -9.65
N THR A 246 10.63 5.58 -9.40
CA THR A 246 9.79 4.84 -10.34
C THR A 246 9.03 5.80 -11.26
N GLU A 247 8.49 5.26 -12.34
CA GLU A 247 7.69 5.96 -13.33
C GLU A 247 6.39 6.56 -12.78
N VAL A 248 5.87 6.07 -11.64
CA VAL A 248 4.65 6.64 -11.03
C VAL A 248 4.92 7.93 -10.26
N PHE A 249 6.19 8.24 -9.98
CA PHE A 249 6.59 9.48 -9.29
C PHE A 249 7.44 10.41 -10.15
N LYS A 250 8.25 9.88 -11.05
CA LYS A 250 9.18 10.66 -11.89
C LYS A 250 8.53 11.86 -12.57
N PRO A 251 7.36 11.75 -13.24
CA PRO A 251 6.75 12.91 -13.88
C PRO A 251 6.35 14.00 -12.88
N ILE A 252 5.82 13.61 -11.72
CA ILE A 252 5.43 14.55 -10.65
C ILE A 252 6.68 15.25 -10.10
N ILE A 253 7.73 14.47 -9.82
CA ILE A 253 9.01 15.02 -9.33
C ILE A 253 9.63 15.96 -10.36
N SER A 254 9.65 15.60 -11.64
CA SER A 254 10.19 16.47 -12.69
C SER A 254 9.43 17.79 -12.84
N GLU A 255 8.12 17.81 -12.60
CA GLU A 255 7.35 19.05 -12.54
C GLU A 255 7.73 19.88 -11.29
N ILE A 256 7.89 19.23 -10.13
CA ILE A 256 8.37 19.89 -8.90
C ILE A 256 9.77 20.48 -9.11
N GLU A 257 10.69 19.76 -9.73
CA GLU A 257 12.05 20.21 -10.02
C GLU A 257 12.05 21.48 -10.89
N GLN A 258 11.18 21.53 -11.91
CA GLN A 258 11.01 22.70 -12.78
C GLN A 258 10.48 23.91 -12.01
N LEU A 259 9.46 23.71 -11.18
CA LEU A 259 8.84 24.77 -10.39
C LEU A 259 9.78 25.30 -9.30
N ALA A 260 10.50 24.40 -8.61
CA ALA A 260 11.42 24.73 -7.52
C ALA A 260 12.81 25.17 -7.99
N LYS A 261 13.18 24.87 -9.24
CA LYS A 261 14.56 25.00 -9.76
C LYS A 261 15.58 24.26 -8.88
N LYS A 262 15.19 23.10 -8.38
CA LYS A 262 15.97 22.20 -7.52
C LYS A 262 15.96 20.81 -8.14
N GLN A 263 17.07 20.09 -8.04
CA GLN A 263 17.20 18.76 -8.63
C GLN A 263 17.12 17.69 -7.53
N TYR A 264 16.27 16.70 -7.74
CA TYR A 264 16.12 15.55 -6.86
C TYR A 264 17.38 14.68 -6.87
N GLY A 265 17.79 14.20 -5.69
CA GLY A 265 19.02 13.43 -5.48
C GLY A 265 20.26 14.28 -5.22
N THR A 266 20.11 15.61 -5.08
CA THR A 266 21.24 16.51 -4.84
C THR A 266 21.40 16.93 -3.39
N GLN A 267 20.29 17.16 -2.67
CA GLN A 267 20.27 17.54 -1.24
C GLN A 267 19.12 16.84 -0.52
N GLU A 268 19.41 16.12 0.56
CA GLU A 268 18.40 15.29 1.24
C GLU A 268 17.22 16.11 1.79
N ASP A 269 17.46 17.31 2.32
CA ASP A 269 16.39 18.16 2.87
C ASP A 269 15.38 18.62 1.79
N ASP A 270 15.88 18.82 0.57
CA ASP A 270 15.08 19.14 -0.60
C ASP A 270 14.37 17.88 -1.11
N ASP A 271 15.07 16.76 -1.19
CA ASP A 271 14.51 15.47 -1.60
C ASP A 271 13.34 15.04 -0.70
N ILE A 272 13.47 15.17 0.62
CA ILE A 272 12.39 14.92 1.58
C ILE A 272 11.17 15.80 1.24
N SER A 273 11.40 17.08 0.93
CA SER A 273 10.30 18.02 0.62
C SER A 273 9.66 17.73 -0.73
N ILE A 274 10.44 17.33 -1.72
CA ILE A 274 9.98 16.89 -3.05
C ILE A 274 9.12 15.62 -2.90
N ARG A 275 9.58 14.63 -2.15
CA ARG A 275 8.85 13.37 -1.88
C ARG A 275 7.51 13.63 -1.19
N ILE A 276 7.50 14.47 -0.14
CA ILE A 276 6.27 14.83 0.57
C ILE A 276 5.28 15.56 -0.34
N LEU A 277 5.76 16.53 -1.13
CA LEU A 277 4.91 17.27 -2.07
C LEU A 277 4.31 16.32 -3.13
N ALA A 278 5.12 15.45 -3.72
CA ALA A 278 4.67 14.50 -4.73
C ALA A 278 3.62 13.51 -4.19
N ASP A 279 3.88 12.90 -3.03
CA ASP A 279 2.96 11.97 -2.38
C ASP A 279 1.63 12.64 -2.00
N HIS A 280 1.70 13.80 -1.36
CA HIS A 280 0.50 14.45 -0.84
C HIS A 280 -0.37 15.06 -1.94
N VAL A 281 0.21 15.56 -3.04
CA VAL A 281 -0.56 15.97 -4.22
C VAL A 281 -1.27 14.76 -4.82
N ARG A 282 -0.54 13.65 -5.05
CA ARG A 282 -1.11 12.41 -5.57
C ARG A 282 -2.28 11.94 -4.70
N THR A 283 -2.06 11.84 -3.39
CA THR A 283 -3.09 11.45 -2.43
C THR A 283 -4.30 12.38 -2.46
N SER A 284 -4.08 13.70 -2.51
CA SER A 284 -5.17 14.67 -2.52
C SER A 284 -6.02 14.59 -3.80
N VAL A 285 -5.38 14.37 -4.95
CA VAL A 285 -6.07 14.12 -6.23
C VAL A 285 -6.94 12.88 -6.14
N PHE A 286 -6.41 11.79 -5.58
CA PHE A 286 -7.16 10.55 -5.42
C PHE A 286 -8.34 10.68 -4.45
N ILE A 287 -8.20 11.38 -3.33
CA ILE A 287 -9.32 11.63 -2.39
C ILE A 287 -10.40 12.48 -3.05
N LEU A 288 -10.02 13.54 -3.78
CA LEU A 288 -10.97 14.46 -4.43
C LEU A 288 -11.66 13.80 -5.63
N GLY A 289 -10.94 12.98 -6.39
CA GLY A 289 -11.41 12.36 -7.61
C GLY A 289 -12.12 11.02 -7.42
N ASP A 290 -12.10 10.46 -6.22
CA ASP A 290 -12.80 9.21 -5.92
C ASP A 290 -14.31 9.31 -6.19
N GLN A 291 -14.96 8.18 -6.50
CA GLN A 291 -16.40 8.12 -6.75
C GLN A 291 -17.25 8.70 -5.61
N ARG A 292 -16.71 8.68 -4.38
CA ARG A 292 -17.35 9.25 -3.19
C ARG A 292 -16.55 10.44 -2.64
N GLY A 293 -15.78 11.11 -3.49
CA GLY A 293 -14.80 12.13 -3.13
C GLY A 293 -15.32 13.19 -2.16
N VAL A 294 -14.43 13.64 -1.26
CA VAL A 294 -14.76 14.61 -0.21
C VAL A 294 -13.97 15.91 -0.39
N ALA A 295 -14.61 17.03 -0.10
CA ALA A 295 -13.96 18.34 -0.08
C ALA A 295 -13.18 18.59 1.24
N PRO A 296 -12.17 19.48 1.24
CA PRO A 296 -11.44 19.85 2.44
C PRO A 296 -12.35 20.43 3.55
N SER A 297 -12.27 19.90 4.76
CA SER A 297 -13.17 20.26 5.89
C SER A 297 -12.41 20.36 7.23
N ASN A 298 -13.12 20.66 8.32
CA ASN A 298 -12.57 20.69 9.68
C ASN A 298 -12.68 19.35 10.42
N VAL A 299 -13.32 18.33 9.84
CA VAL A 299 -13.62 17.06 10.52
C VAL A 299 -13.41 15.85 9.60
N GLY A 300 -13.13 14.69 10.20
CA GLY A 300 -13.06 13.40 9.51
C GLY A 300 -12.11 13.38 8.30
N GLN A 301 -12.54 12.74 7.22
CA GLN A 301 -11.78 12.60 5.97
C GLN A 301 -11.41 13.96 5.35
N GLY A 302 -12.34 14.92 5.37
CA GLY A 302 -12.09 16.27 4.85
C GLY A 302 -11.00 17.02 5.63
N TYR A 303 -10.85 16.76 6.94
CA TYR A 303 -9.74 17.30 7.73
C TYR A 303 -8.40 16.68 7.32
N ILE A 304 -8.35 15.38 7.08
CA ILE A 304 -7.14 14.70 6.60
C ILE A 304 -6.74 15.24 5.23
N LEU A 305 -7.68 15.34 4.29
CA LEU A 305 -7.43 15.94 2.98
C LEU A 305 -6.87 17.36 3.11
N ARG A 306 -7.51 18.21 3.92
CA ARG A 306 -7.00 19.56 4.19
C ARG A 306 -5.57 19.55 4.72
N ARG A 307 -5.28 18.66 5.68
CA ARG A 307 -3.95 18.52 6.28
C ARG A 307 -2.89 18.16 5.24
N LEU A 308 -3.20 17.21 4.36
CA LEU A 308 -2.32 16.77 3.27
C LEU A 308 -2.04 17.92 2.29
N ILE A 309 -3.09 18.60 1.81
CA ILE A 309 -2.98 19.75 0.91
C ILE A 309 -2.09 20.84 1.54
N ARG A 310 -2.35 21.22 2.80
CA ARG A 310 -1.57 22.27 3.47
C ARG A 310 -0.12 21.87 3.70
N ARG A 311 0.14 20.60 4.02
CA ARG A 311 1.52 20.10 4.16
C ARG A 311 2.24 20.08 2.81
N ALA A 312 1.57 19.69 1.73
CA ALA A 312 2.10 19.84 0.37
C ALA A 312 2.47 21.31 0.06
N VAL A 313 1.55 22.25 0.32
CA VAL A 313 1.79 23.69 0.10
C VAL A 313 3.00 24.19 0.90
N ARG A 314 3.08 23.82 2.18
CA ARG A 314 4.23 24.19 3.03
C ARG A 314 5.55 23.67 2.48
N HIS A 315 5.61 22.42 2.00
CA HIS A 315 6.84 21.87 1.43
C HIS A 315 7.18 22.48 0.07
N GLY A 316 6.19 22.83 -0.76
CA GLY A 316 6.42 23.61 -1.97
C GLY A 316 7.03 24.99 -1.70
N HIS A 317 6.52 25.72 -0.69
CA HIS A 317 7.13 26.98 -0.27
C HIS A 317 8.53 26.79 0.33
N LYS A 318 8.78 25.73 1.11
CA LYS A 318 10.13 25.40 1.61
C LYS A 318 11.13 25.17 0.48
N LEU A 319 10.67 24.61 -0.65
CA LEU A 319 11.47 24.44 -1.86
C LEU A 319 11.68 25.75 -2.64
N GLY A 320 11.02 26.85 -2.26
CA GLY A 320 11.09 28.14 -2.93
C GLY A 320 10.13 28.28 -4.12
N ILE A 321 9.10 27.43 -4.21
CA ILE A 321 8.07 27.55 -5.25
C ILE A 321 7.19 28.76 -4.93
N GLU A 322 7.01 29.64 -5.91
CA GLU A 322 6.17 30.82 -5.82
C GLU A 322 4.85 30.62 -6.60
N GLY A 323 3.77 31.26 -6.15
CA GLY A 323 2.46 31.18 -6.79
C GLY A 323 1.71 29.87 -6.47
N SER A 324 0.72 29.54 -7.32
CA SER A 324 -0.05 28.30 -7.19
C SER A 324 0.58 27.20 -8.02
N PHE A 325 0.82 26.04 -7.41
CA PHE A 325 1.51 24.91 -8.03
C PHE A 325 0.76 23.59 -7.90
N LEU A 326 -0.27 23.47 -7.03
CA LEU A 326 -1.03 22.23 -6.92
C LEU A 326 -1.82 21.90 -8.19
N GLY A 327 -2.30 22.92 -8.92
CA GLY A 327 -3.01 22.74 -10.19
C GLY A 327 -2.17 22.00 -11.24
N PRO A 328 -1.02 22.56 -11.67
CA PRO A 328 -0.11 21.88 -12.61
C PRO A 328 0.29 20.48 -12.15
N LEU A 329 0.67 20.30 -10.88
CA LEU A 329 1.05 18.99 -10.35
C LEU A 329 -0.11 17.98 -10.39
N SER A 330 -1.34 18.43 -10.13
CA SER A 330 -2.51 17.55 -10.20
C SER A 330 -2.83 17.10 -11.63
N LEU A 331 -2.57 17.92 -12.65
CA LEU A 331 -2.72 17.51 -14.04
C LEU A 331 -1.77 16.36 -14.39
N VAL A 332 -0.52 16.40 -13.90
CA VAL A 332 0.44 15.30 -14.07
C VAL A 332 -0.07 14.00 -13.44
N VAL A 333 -0.68 14.08 -12.24
CA VAL A 333 -1.29 12.91 -11.58
C VAL A 333 -2.46 12.37 -12.41
N LEU A 334 -3.33 13.24 -12.93
CA LEU A 334 -4.45 12.81 -13.77
C LEU A 334 -3.96 12.09 -15.05
N ASP A 335 -2.94 12.62 -15.70
CA ASP A 335 -2.37 12.03 -16.91
C ASP A 335 -1.75 10.65 -16.62
N LEU A 336 -1.15 10.45 -15.44
CA LEU A 336 -0.58 9.16 -15.02
C LEU A 336 -1.62 8.07 -14.76
N TYR A 337 -2.81 8.44 -14.28
CA TYR A 337 -3.73 7.49 -13.66
C TYR A 337 -5.09 7.35 -14.33
N HIS A 338 -5.47 8.24 -15.27
CA HIS A 338 -6.82 8.22 -15.86
C HIS A 338 -7.17 6.93 -16.61
N GLU A 339 -6.21 6.18 -17.12
CA GLU A 339 -6.49 4.89 -17.78
C GLU A 339 -6.96 3.83 -16.79
N ALA A 340 -6.30 3.75 -15.61
CA ALA A 340 -6.63 2.78 -14.57
C ALA A 340 -7.80 3.24 -13.69
N TYR A 341 -7.98 4.56 -13.56
CA TYR A 341 -9.00 5.22 -12.73
C TYR A 341 -9.70 6.35 -13.51
N PRO A 342 -10.62 6.01 -14.43
CA PRO A 342 -11.32 6.99 -15.26
C PRO A 342 -12.08 8.04 -14.47
N GLU A 343 -12.55 7.71 -13.26
CA GLU A 343 -13.26 8.63 -12.37
C GLU A 343 -12.45 9.89 -12.03
N LEU A 344 -11.10 9.80 -12.06
CA LEU A 344 -10.24 10.95 -11.82
C LEU A 344 -10.41 12.01 -12.91
N LEU A 345 -10.58 11.58 -14.16
CA LEU A 345 -10.80 12.48 -15.29
C LEU A 345 -12.23 13.04 -15.28
N GLU A 346 -13.21 12.22 -14.92
CA GLU A 346 -14.61 12.65 -14.73
C GLU A 346 -14.72 13.77 -13.68
N ASN A 347 -13.94 13.67 -12.60
CA ASN A 347 -13.92 14.62 -11.50
C ASN A 347 -12.86 15.73 -11.62
N LYS A 348 -12.18 15.85 -12.77
CA LYS A 348 -11.05 16.79 -12.99
C LYS A 348 -11.34 18.23 -12.55
N ASP A 349 -12.48 18.79 -12.97
CA ASP A 349 -12.82 20.19 -12.67
C ASP A 349 -13.03 20.41 -11.17
N PHE A 350 -13.61 19.43 -10.48
CA PHE A 350 -13.79 19.47 -9.03
C PHE A 350 -12.44 19.39 -8.30
N ILE A 351 -11.56 18.48 -8.71
CA ILE A 351 -10.20 18.33 -8.16
C ILE A 351 -9.43 19.65 -8.27
N LEU A 352 -9.36 20.22 -9.47
CA LEU A 352 -8.62 21.46 -9.74
C LEU A 352 -9.15 22.64 -8.93
N LYS A 353 -10.48 22.77 -8.85
CA LYS A 353 -11.14 23.83 -8.10
C LYS A 353 -10.83 23.75 -6.60
N GLU A 354 -11.03 22.59 -5.98
CA GLU A 354 -10.88 22.46 -4.52
C GLU A 354 -9.40 22.58 -4.08
N LEU A 355 -8.45 22.07 -4.88
CA LEU A 355 -7.02 22.29 -4.64
C LEU A 355 -6.66 23.77 -4.70
N ALA A 356 -7.10 24.49 -5.73
CA ALA A 356 -6.83 25.91 -5.88
C ALA A 356 -7.43 26.74 -4.72
N LEU A 357 -8.66 26.42 -4.30
CA LEU A 357 -9.33 27.10 -3.18
C LEU A 357 -8.57 26.91 -1.86
N GLU A 358 -8.17 25.68 -1.52
CA GLU A 358 -7.48 25.42 -0.27
C GLU A 358 -6.01 25.91 -0.28
N GLU A 359 -5.32 25.86 -1.42
CA GLU A 359 -3.98 26.44 -1.60
C GLU A 359 -3.99 27.95 -1.39
N ALA A 360 -4.91 28.67 -2.03
CA ALA A 360 -5.04 30.12 -1.87
C ALA A 360 -5.34 30.50 -0.40
N LYS A 361 -6.31 29.82 0.21
CA LYS A 361 -6.70 30.05 1.61
C LYS A 361 -5.54 29.82 2.59
N PHE A 362 -4.75 28.77 2.37
CA PHE A 362 -3.64 28.48 3.26
C PHE A 362 -2.45 29.42 3.04
N SER A 363 -2.15 29.76 1.79
CA SER A 363 -1.06 30.70 1.43
C SER A 363 -1.25 32.08 2.08
N GLU A 364 -2.50 32.59 2.13
CA GLU A 364 -2.83 33.82 2.87
C GLU A 364 -2.53 33.72 4.38
N THR A 365 -2.64 32.53 4.95
CA THR A 365 -2.42 32.29 6.38
C THR A 365 -0.93 32.10 6.67
N LEU A 366 -0.20 31.40 5.80
CA LEU A 366 1.25 31.18 5.92
C LEU A 366 2.00 32.52 5.93
N ALA A 367 1.67 33.42 5.00
CA ALA A 367 2.26 34.76 4.91
C ALA A 367 1.99 35.65 6.14
N LYS A 368 0.96 35.34 6.94
CA LYS A 368 0.66 36.03 8.21
C LYS A 368 1.37 35.41 9.41
N GLY A 369 1.69 34.11 9.37
CA GLY A 369 2.36 33.40 10.47
C GLY A 369 3.89 33.45 10.42
N GLU A 370 4.47 33.75 9.26
CA GLU A 370 5.91 33.96 9.06
C GLU A 370 6.34 35.43 9.25
N ARG A 371 5.38 36.32 9.53
CA ARG A 371 5.60 37.71 9.97
C ARG A 371 5.44 37.79 11.49
#